data_AF-A0A3A4P8Y8-F1
#
_entry.id   AF-A0A3A4P8Y8-F1
#
_cell.length_a   1.000
_cell.length_b   1.000
_cell.length_c   1.000
_cell.angle_alpha   90.00
_cell.angle_beta   90.00
_cell.angle_gamma   90.00
#
_symmetry.space_group_name_H-M   'P 1'
#
loop_
_entity.id
_entity.type
_entity.pdbx_description
1 polymer ?
#
loop_
_entity_poly.entity_id
_entity_poly.type
_entity_poly.pdbx_seq_one_letter_code
_entity_poly.pdbx_strand_id
1 'polypeptide(L)'
;MEDKLKEFLESTFNPYGNFPAREEVQKELLANLTEKYSDLKAQGKSDQAAYQATIDSFGDVEEIMESLPHDTEQPAAEQSEEPDIRKAPKETFKRAKASIGISKFAATNLQEADLTDTDLPGADFSYSALKAIQFDRSNLKAAAFRAADLKQASFAGADLTGADFAASVVQQVNFTGANLTDTKFKACALGEATFDKATLVRTQFDKSDLGGLSFAGQTLDSVSFLSSSLKKTSFENAILHGVNFHHSEVKHATFDGATMDKVTYALLKGSNANLENVTVES
;
A
#
# COMPACT_ATOMS: atom_id res chain seq x y z
N MET A 1 24.02 -1.24 -9.50
CA MET A 1 22.93 -2.15 -9.09
C MET A 1 21.59 -1.47 -9.29
N GLU A 2 21.46 -0.22 -8.86
CA GLU A 2 20.31 0.62 -9.17
C GLU A 2 19.87 0.52 -10.64
N ASP A 3 20.79 0.59 -11.61
CA ASP A 3 20.48 0.38 -13.04
C ASP A 3 19.77 -0.96 -13.33
N LYS A 4 20.17 -2.06 -12.68
CA LYS A 4 19.53 -3.37 -12.86
C LYS A 4 18.13 -3.41 -12.26
N LEU A 5 17.93 -2.77 -11.10
CA LEU A 5 16.60 -2.65 -10.48
C LEU A 5 15.69 -1.76 -11.31
N LYS A 6 16.24 -0.69 -11.90
CA LYS A 6 15.54 0.17 -12.85
C LYS A 6 15.15 -0.59 -14.11
N GLU A 7 16.06 -1.34 -14.74
CA GLU A 7 15.77 -2.20 -15.89
C GLU A 7 14.69 -3.25 -15.55
N PHE A 8 14.75 -3.84 -14.36
CA PHE A 8 13.74 -4.77 -13.87
C PHE A 8 12.35 -4.12 -13.76
N LEU A 9 12.25 -2.93 -13.15
CA LEU A 9 10.99 -2.19 -13.07
C LEU A 9 10.51 -1.75 -14.45
N GLU A 10 11.40 -1.26 -15.32
CA GLU A 10 11.05 -0.87 -16.68
C GLU A 10 10.48 -2.06 -17.45
N SER A 11 11.15 -3.21 -17.41
CA SER A 11 10.69 -4.45 -18.05
C SER A 11 9.36 -4.93 -17.48
N THR A 12 9.18 -4.87 -16.15
CA THR A 12 7.95 -5.33 -15.50
C THR A 12 6.77 -4.46 -15.87
N PHE A 13 6.95 -3.14 -15.95
CA PHE A 13 5.86 -2.22 -16.29
C PHE A 13 5.64 -2.06 -17.80
N ASN A 14 6.57 -2.49 -18.65
CA ASN A 14 6.52 -2.29 -20.11
C ASN A 14 5.26 -2.85 -20.79
N PRO A 15 4.76 -4.07 -20.47
CA PRO A 15 3.56 -4.63 -21.09
C PRO A 15 2.29 -3.78 -20.89
N TYR A 16 2.29 -2.90 -19.89
CA TYR A 16 1.10 -2.17 -19.42
C TYR A 16 1.01 -0.75 -20.00
N GLY A 17 1.86 -0.42 -20.97
CA GLY A 17 1.83 0.86 -21.66
C GLY A 17 2.18 2.04 -20.75
N ASN A 18 1.83 3.24 -21.18
CA ASN A 18 2.03 4.44 -20.39
C ASN A 18 0.74 4.78 -19.64
N PHE A 19 0.83 5.03 -18.35
CA PHE A 19 -0.31 5.44 -17.53
C PHE A 19 0.11 6.58 -16.58
N PRO A 20 -0.84 7.43 -16.12
CA PRO A 20 -0.51 8.67 -15.42
C PRO A 20 0.36 8.49 -14.18
N ALA A 21 0.19 7.41 -13.42
CA ALA A 21 0.98 7.13 -12.21
C ALA A 21 2.36 6.51 -12.48
N ARG A 22 2.67 6.08 -13.72
CA ARG A 22 3.80 5.17 -14.00
C ARG A 22 5.12 5.71 -13.52
N GLU A 23 5.43 6.96 -13.87
CA GLU A 23 6.71 7.59 -13.54
C GLU A 23 6.92 7.63 -12.02
N GLU A 24 5.92 8.09 -11.26
CA GLU A 24 6.05 8.23 -9.82
C GLU A 24 6.04 6.86 -9.10
N VAL A 25 5.22 5.92 -9.55
CA VAL A 25 5.20 4.54 -9.03
C VAL A 25 6.54 3.86 -9.24
N GLN A 26 7.11 3.91 -10.46
CA GLN A 26 8.41 3.30 -10.73
C GLN A 26 9.54 3.96 -9.93
N LYS A 27 9.51 5.29 -9.80
CA LYS A 27 10.51 6.05 -9.03
C LYS A 27 10.51 5.66 -7.55
N GLU A 28 9.35 5.61 -6.92
CA GLU A 28 9.26 5.29 -5.48
C GLU A 28 9.52 3.81 -5.19
N LEU A 29 9.05 2.91 -6.08
CA LEU A 29 9.40 1.49 -5.97
C LEU A 29 10.90 1.28 -6.16
N LEU A 30 11.55 2.01 -7.08
CA LEU A 30 13.00 1.94 -7.26
C LEU A 30 13.75 2.38 -6.00
N ALA A 31 13.30 3.45 -5.34
CA ALA A 31 13.88 3.91 -4.09
C ALA A 31 13.81 2.83 -3.00
N ASN A 32 12.63 2.23 -2.81
CA ASN A 32 12.43 1.17 -1.81
C ASN A 32 13.23 -0.10 -2.11
N LEU A 33 13.25 -0.54 -3.37
CA LEU A 33 14.05 -1.69 -3.79
C LEU A 33 15.55 -1.43 -3.61
N THR A 34 16.00 -0.19 -3.86
CA THR A 34 17.40 0.20 -3.69
C THR A 34 17.80 0.25 -2.22
N GLU A 35 16.93 0.74 -1.34
CA GLU A 35 17.15 0.66 0.12
C GLU A 35 17.24 -0.80 0.56
N LYS A 36 16.26 -1.62 0.20
CA LYS A 36 16.21 -3.05 0.56
C LYS A 36 17.45 -3.80 0.08
N TYR A 37 17.89 -3.56 -1.15
CA TYR A 37 19.13 -4.12 -1.67
C TYR A 37 20.32 -3.73 -0.78
N SER A 38 20.41 -2.45 -0.41
CA SER A 38 21.48 -1.90 0.42
C SER A 38 21.49 -2.52 1.83
N ASP A 39 20.32 -2.79 2.41
CA ASP A 39 20.22 -3.48 3.70
C ASP A 39 20.69 -4.92 3.62
N LEU A 40 20.27 -5.64 2.58
CA LEU A 40 20.69 -7.02 2.34
C LEU A 40 22.21 -7.11 2.14
N LYS A 41 22.80 -6.10 1.50
CA LYS A 41 24.26 -5.94 1.40
C LYS A 41 24.91 -5.68 2.74
N ALA A 42 24.34 -4.82 3.58
CA ALA A 42 24.82 -4.54 4.93
C ALA A 42 24.73 -5.78 5.85
N GLN A 43 23.77 -6.67 5.60
CA GLN A 43 23.63 -7.98 6.26
C GLN A 43 24.64 -9.03 5.75
N GLY A 44 25.54 -8.67 4.83
CA GLY A 44 26.60 -9.54 4.33
C GLY A 44 26.21 -10.42 3.14
N LYS A 45 25.04 -10.21 2.51
CA LYS A 45 24.67 -10.96 1.30
C LYS A 45 25.56 -10.59 0.11
N SER A 46 25.81 -11.57 -0.76
CA SER A 46 26.43 -11.33 -2.07
C SER A 46 25.52 -10.44 -2.94
N ASP A 47 26.08 -9.76 -3.94
CA ASP A 47 25.28 -8.92 -4.84
C ASP A 47 24.15 -9.71 -5.52
N GLN A 48 24.44 -10.95 -5.94
CA GLN A 48 23.44 -11.82 -6.58
C GLN A 48 22.32 -12.22 -5.60
N ALA A 49 22.67 -12.62 -4.38
CA ALA A 49 21.66 -13.03 -3.39
C ALA A 49 20.83 -11.84 -2.89
N ALA A 50 21.45 -10.66 -2.73
CA ALA A 50 20.75 -9.43 -2.37
C ALA A 50 19.80 -8.99 -3.49
N TYR A 51 20.26 -9.02 -4.74
CA TYR A 51 19.43 -8.69 -5.90
C TYR A 51 18.23 -9.63 -6.03
N GLN A 52 18.44 -10.95 -5.98
CA GLN A 52 17.36 -11.93 -6.10
C GLN A 52 16.30 -11.74 -5.00
N ALA A 53 16.73 -11.61 -3.74
CA ALA A 53 15.81 -11.38 -2.64
C ALA A 53 15.07 -10.03 -2.73
N THR A 54 15.64 -9.04 -3.42
CA THR A 54 14.99 -7.75 -3.68
C THR A 54 13.88 -7.92 -4.71
N ILE A 55 14.15 -8.55 -5.85
CA ILE A 55 13.14 -8.77 -6.90
C ILE A 55 12.07 -9.79 -6.50
N ASP A 56 12.39 -10.81 -5.70
CA ASP A 56 11.40 -11.76 -5.18
C ASP A 56 10.35 -11.08 -4.31
N SER A 57 10.73 -9.99 -3.64
CA SER A 57 9.76 -9.18 -2.89
C SER A 57 8.85 -8.34 -3.78
N PHE A 58 9.24 -8.14 -5.03
CA PHE A 58 8.48 -7.46 -6.06
C PHE A 58 7.57 -8.38 -6.86
N GLY A 59 7.75 -9.71 -6.81
CA GLY A 59 6.97 -10.67 -7.60
C GLY A 59 5.44 -10.58 -7.40
N ASP A 60 4.98 -10.06 -6.26
CA ASP A 60 3.55 -9.77 -6.07
C ASP A 60 3.08 -8.67 -7.04
N VAL A 61 3.90 -7.65 -7.28
CA VAL A 61 3.57 -6.57 -8.23
C VAL A 61 3.41 -7.14 -9.63
N GLU A 62 4.27 -8.06 -10.06
CA GLU A 62 4.09 -8.74 -11.35
C GLU A 62 2.75 -9.47 -11.40
N GLU A 63 2.41 -10.29 -10.39
CA GLU A 63 1.12 -10.99 -10.29
C GLU A 63 -0.09 -10.02 -10.25
N ILE A 64 0.02 -8.93 -9.48
CA ILE A 64 -0.98 -7.85 -9.41
C ILE A 64 -1.22 -7.28 -10.80
N MET A 65 -0.14 -6.99 -11.52
CA MET A 65 -0.22 -6.38 -12.83
C MET A 65 -0.76 -7.38 -13.86
N GLU A 66 -0.38 -8.65 -13.80
CA GLU A 66 -0.94 -9.73 -14.65
C GLU A 66 -2.45 -9.94 -14.43
N SER A 67 -2.95 -9.68 -13.21
CA SER A 67 -4.36 -9.86 -12.86
C SER A 67 -5.28 -8.76 -13.42
N LEU A 68 -4.71 -7.68 -13.94
CA LEU A 68 -5.46 -6.54 -14.45
C LEU A 68 -5.67 -6.64 -15.97
N PRO A 69 -6.79 -6.11 -16.51
CA PRO A 69 -7.01 -6.09 -17.94
C PRO A 69 -6.00 -5.14 -18.58
N HIS A 70 -5.14 -5.68 -19.44
CA HIS A 70 -4.20 -4.92 -20.24
C HIS A 70 -4.45 -5.21 -21.69
N ASP A 71 -4.81 -4.17 -22.44
CA ASP A 71 -5.03 -4.30 -23.87
C ASP A 71 -3.69 -4.65 -24.54
N THR A 72 -3.50 -5.94 -24.84
CA THR A 72 -2.42 -6.42 -25.73
C THR A 72 -2.59 -5.89 -27.16
N GLU A 73 -3.69 -5.20 -27.45
CA GLU A 73 -3.98 -4.52 -28.70
C GLU A 73 -4.16 -3.03 -28.41
N GLN A 74 -3.09 -2.24 -28.49
CA GLN A 74 -3.19 -0.78 -28.52
C GLN A 74 -4.17 -0.38 -29.65
N PRO A 75 -5.35 0.21 -29.36
CA PRO A 75 -6.00 1.04 -30.37
C PRO A 75 -5.07 2.26 -30.54
N ALA A 76 -4.79 2.61 -31.79
CA ALA A 76 -3.99 3.79 -32.12
C ALA A 76 -4.41 4.97 -31.23
N ALA A 77 -3.43 5.70 -30.70
CA ALA A 77 -3.62 6.87 -29.87
C ALA A 77 -4.59 7.86 -30.54
N GLU A 78 -5.88 7.70 -30.28
CA GLU A 78 -6.83 8.78 -30.42
C GLU A 78 -6.45 9.75 -29.30
N GLN A 79 -5.80 10.84 -29.71
CA GLN A 79 -5.72 12.08 -28.97
C GLN A 79 -7.15 12.59 -28.75
N SER A 80 -7.93 11.87 -27.95
CA SER A 80 -9.07 12.47 -27.29
C SER A 80 -8.47 13.36 -26.22
N GLU A 81 -8.72 14.67 -26.32
CA GLU A 81 -8.47 15.58 -25.21
C GLU A 81 -9.19 14.98 -23.99
N GLU A 82 -8.43 14.33 -23.09
CA GLU A 82 -8.99 13.82 -21.85
C GLU A 82 -9.66 15.01 -21.17
N PRO A 83 -10.98 14.95 -20.91
CA PRO A 83 -11.66 16.05 -20.25
C PRO A 83 -10.92 16.29 -18.94
N ASP A 84 -10.56 17.54 -18.66
CA ASP A 84 -9.91 17.90 -17.41
C ASP A 84 -10.90 17.69 -16.24
N ILE A 85 -10.97 16.45 -15.75
CA ILE A 85 -11.92 16.00 -14.72
C ILE A 85 -11.58 16.64 -13.36
N ARG A 86 -10.43 17.33 -13.23
CA ARG A 86 -9.99 18.04 -12.00
C ARG A 86 -11.02 19.07 -11.52
N LYS A 87 -11.94 19.52 -12.39
CA LYS A 87 -13.02 20.46 -12.06
C LYS A 87 -14.43 19.87 -12.17
N ALA A 88 -14.56 18.57 -12.42
CA ALA A 88 -15.88 17.95 -12.53
C ALA A 88 -16.60 18.07 -11.17
N PRO A 89 -17.80 18.69 -11.12
CA PRO A 89 -18.50 18.87 -9.86
C PRO A 89 -18.82 17.52 -9.22
N LYS A 90 -18.90 17.47 -7.88
CA LYS A 90 -19.29 16.25 -7.11
C LYS A 90 -20.52 15.55 -7.69
N GLU A 91 -21.44 16.31 -8.27
CA GLU A 91 -22.65 15.81 -8.94
C GLU A 91 -22.38 15.03 -10.23
N THR A 92 -21.29 15.31 -10.96
CA THR A 92 -20.85 14.52 -12.12
C THR A 92 -20.41 13.13 -11.69
N PHE A 93 -19.67 13.01 -10.59
CA PHE A 93 -19.27 11.73 -10.01
C PHE A 93 -20.44 10.99 -9.35
N LYS A 94 -21.37 11.71 -8.69
CA LYS A 94 -22.63 11.10 -8.21
C LYS A 94 -23.53 10.63 -9.34
N ARG A 95 -23.48 11.22 -10.54
CA ARG A 95 -24.27 10.81 -11.70
C ARG A 95 -23.69 9.60 -12.43
N ALA A 96 -22.37 9.39 -12.37
CA ALA A 96 -21.74 8.14 -12.82
C ALA A 96 -22.30 6.91 -12.08
N LYS A 97 -22.85 7.09 -10.87
CA LYS A 97 -23.63 6.09 -10.10
C LYS A 97 -24.83 5.51 -10.87
N ALA A 98 -25.40 6.26 -11.83
CA ALA A 98 -26.61 5.84 -12.55
C ALA A 98 -26.33 4.98 -13.79
N SER A 99 -25.07 4.88 -14.25
CA SER A 99 -24.67 3.95 -15.30
C SER A 99 -24.17 2.66 -14.67
N ILE A 100 -24.91 1.58 -14.88
CA ILE A 100 -24.70 0.24 -14.34
C ILE A 100 -23.28 -0.26 -14.68
N GLY A 101 -22.49 -0.60 -13.64
CA GLY A 101 -21.27 -1.39 -13.74
C GLY A 101 -20.01 -0.60 -13.41
N ILE A 102 -19.38 -0.89 -12.25
CA ILE A 102 -17.99 -0.58 -11.86
C ILE A 102 -17.51 0.77 -12.42
N SER A 103 -17.61 1.85 -11.65
CA SER A 103 -17.03 3.14 -12.05
C SER A 103 -15.53 2.95 -12.32
N LYS A 104 -15.15 2.92 -13.60
CA LYS A 104 -13.77 2.77 -14.06
C LYS A 104 -13.13 4.15 -14.13
N PHE A 105 -12.36 4.47 -13.10
CA PHE A 105 -11.42 5.59 -13.06
C PHE A 105 -9.99 5.13 -13.30
N ALA A 106 -9.79 3.91 -13.84
CA ALA A 106 -8.47 3.36 -14.08
C ALA A 106 -7.70 4.20 -15.10
N ALA A 107 -6.40 4.35 -14.90
CA ALA A 107 -5.50 5.14 -15.72
C ALA A 107 -5.93 6.61 -15.92
N THR A 108 -6.58 7.22 -14.92
CA THR A 108 -7.02 8.62 -14.99
C THR A 108 -6.09 9.55 -14.21
N ASN A 109 -6.16 10.85 -14.52
CA ASN A 109 -5.55 11.89 -13.70
C ASN A 109 -6.62 12.62 -12.89
N LEU A 110 -6.65 12.36 -11.58
CA LEU A 110 -7.58 12.96 -10.62
C LEU A 110 -6.82 13.60 -9.46
N GLN A 111 -5.60 14.08 -9.71
CA GLN A 111 -4.82 14.80 -8.71
C GLN A 111 -5.62 15.96 -8.14
N GLU A 112 -5.58 16.11 -6.81
CA GLU A 112 -6.25 17.15 -6.04
C GLU A 112 -7.79 17.14 -6.14
N ALA A 113 -8.40 16.13 -6.76
CA ALA A 113 -9.86 16.04 -6.85
C ALA A 113 -10.50 15.84 -5.47
N ASP A 114 -11.71 16.37 -5.28
CA ASP A 114 -12.50 16.18 -4.06
C ASP A 114 -13.65 15.20 -4.29
N LEU A 115 -13.45 13.97 -3.84
CA LEU A 115 -14.40 12.87 -3.81
C LEU A 115 -14.82 12.53 -2.36
N THR A 116 -14.79 13.50 -1.46
CA THR A 116 -15.28 13.40 -0.08
C THR A 116 -16.78 13.09 -0.05
N ASP A 117 -17.21 12.24 0.87
CA ASP A 117 -18.60 11.79 1.06
C ASP A 117 -19.21 11.10 -0.18
N THR A 118 -18.40 10.44 -1.00
CA THR A 118 -18.87 9.71 -2.19
C THR A 118 -19.19 8.25 -1.89
N ASP A 119 -20.04 7.65 -2.73
CA ASP A 119 -20.44 6.24 -2.64
C ASP A 119 -19.96 5.51 -3.88
N LEU A 120 -18.79 4.88 -3.77
CA LEU A 120 -18.00 4.31 -4.86
C LEU A 120 -17.54 2.87 -4.55
N PRO A 121 -18.42 1.94 -4.12
CA PRO A 121 -18.02 0.57 -3.85
C PRO A 121 -17.57 -0.13 -5.15
N GLY A 122 -16.45 -0.82 -5.08
CA GLY A 122 -15.85 -1.54 -6.19
C GLY A 122 -15.28 -0.65 -7.30
N ALA A 123 -15.18 0.67 -7.08
CA ALA A 123 -14.60 1.57 -8.07
C ALA A 123 -13.13 1.20 -8.34
N ASP A 124 -12.72 1.32 -9.60
CA ASP A 124 -11.37 0.99 -10.04
C ASP A 124 -10.61 2.27 -10.35
N PHE A 125 -9.59 2.58 -9.54
CA PHE A 125 -8.65 3.68 -9.67
C PHE A 125 -7.22 3.19 -9.96
N SER A 126 -7.07 1.94 -10.43
CA SER A 126 -5.76 1.38 -10.74
C SER A 126 -5.05 2.23 -11.80
N TYR A 127 -3.72 2.39 -11.70
CA TYR A 127 -2.89 3.19 -12.62
C TYR A 127 -3.08 4.70 -12.61
N SER A 128 -3.94 5.21 -11.72
CA SER A 128 -4.33 6.61 -11.75
C SER A 128 -3.38 7.49 -10.95
N ALA A 129 -3.18 8.72 -11.45
CA ALA A 129 -2.51 9.78 -10.71
C ALA A 129 -3.53 10.45 -9.77
N LEU A 130 -3.42 10.17 -8.48
CA LEU A 130 -4.38 10.53 -7.44
C LEU A 130 -3.72 11.34 -6.31
N LYS A 131 -2.56 11.94 -6.58
CA LYS A 131 -1.85 12.78 -5.61
C LYS A 131 -2.78 13.83 -5.00
N ALA A 132 -2.78 13.93 -3.67
CA ALA A 132 -3.59 14.86 -2.88
C ALA A 132 -5.12 14.75 -3.08
N ILE A 133 -5.62 13.65 -3.65
CA ILE A 133 -7.07 13.41 -3.76
C ILE A 133 -7.74 13.30 -2.38
N GLN A 134 -8.98 13.77 -2.28
CA GLN A 134 -9.77 13.69 -1.04
C GLN A 134 -10.86 12.64 -1.18
N PHE A 135 -10.79 11.58 -0.38
CA PHE A 135 -11.77 10.50 -0.26
C PHE A 135 -12.37 10.41 1.15
N ASP A 136 -12.27 11.48 1.94
CA ASP A 136 -12.73 11.51 3.31
C ASP A 136 -14.20 11.07 3.43
N ARG A 137 -14.48 10.18 4.38
CA ARG A 137 -15.81 9.63 4.69
C ARG A 137 -16.52 8.94 3.51
N SER A 138 -15.79 8.59 2.45
CA SER A 138 -16.36 7.91 1.29
C SER A 138 -16.53 6.40 1.53
N ASN A 139 -17.52 5.81 0.88
CA ASN A 139 -17.66 4.36 0.78
C ASN A 139 -16.84 3.85 -0.41
N LEU A 140 -15.74 3.17 -0.13
CA LEU A 140 -14.77 2.64 -1.08
C LEU A 140 -14.54 1.14 -0.87
N LYS A 141 -15.58 0.43 -0.39
CA LYS A 141 -15.54 -1.03 -0.20
C LYS A 141 -15.10 -1.71 -1.48
N ALA A 142 -14.12 -2.61 -1.38
CA ALA A 142 -13.58 -3.36 -2.51
C ALA A 142 -13.06 -2.49 -3.67
N ALA A 143 -12.78 -1.20 -3.44
CA ALA A 143 -12.17 -0.34 -4.45
C ALA A 143 -10.73 -0.80 -4.76
N ALA A 144 -10.30 -0.63 -6.01
CA ALA A 144 -8.96 -0.94 -6.46
C ALA A 144 -8.15 0.34 -6.68
N PHE A 145 -6.93 0.38 -6.14
CA PHE A 145 -5.97 1.47 -6.25
C PHE A 145 -4.60 0.92 -6.70
N ARG A 146 -4.61 -0.14 -7.51
CA ARG A 146 -3.39 -0.89 -7.85
C ARG A 146 -2.46 -0.04 -8.71
N ALA A 147 -1.18 0.02 -8.34
CA ALA A 147 -0.19 0.85 -9.04
C ALA A 147 -0.66 2.31 -9.25
N ALA A 148 -1.42 2.86 -8.29
CA ALA A 148 -1.81 4.26 -8.27
C ALA A 148 -0.77 5.13 -7.54
N ASP A 149 -0.68 6.41 -7.91
CA ASP A 149 0.05 7.41 -7.14
C ASP A 149 -0.94 8.11 -6.20
N LEU A 150 -0.88 7.77 -4.92
CA LEU A 150 -1.76 8.30 -3.87
C LEU A 150 -1.03 9.25 -2.93
N LYS A 151 0.16 9.77 -3.29
CA LYS A 151 0.91 10.66 -2.41
C LYS A 151 0.03 11.77 -1.83
N GLN A 152 0.05 11.95 -0.52
CA GLN A 152 -0.71 13.01 0.17
C GLN A 152 -2.24 12.90 0.06
N ALA A 153 -2.77 11.77 -0.43
CA ALA A 153 -4.21 11.53 -0.45
C ALA A 153 -4.79 11.46 0.97
N SER A 154 -6.09 11.75 1.10
CA SER A 154 -6.82 11.60 2.36
C SER A 154 -7.97 10.63 2.21
N PHE A 155 -8.03 9.66 3.13
CA PHE A 155 -9.10 8.66 3.29
C PHE A 155 -9.70 8.73 4.70
N ALA A 156 -9.68 9.91 5.33
CA ALA A 156 -10.04 10.05 6.73
C ALA A 156 -11.51 9.63 6.95
N GLY A 157 -11.73 8.65 7.82
CA GLY A 157 -13.05 8.09 8.11
C GLY A 157 -13.71 7.34 6.94
N ALA A 158 -12.98 7.03 5.86
CA ALA A 158 -13.51 6.26 4.73
C ALA A 158 -13.73 4.79 5.08
N ASP A 159 -14.65 4.14 4.37
CA ASP A 159 -14.82 2.68 4.44
C ASP A 159 -14.06 2.02 3.28
N LEU A 160 -12.91 1.43 3.59
CA LEU A 160 -12.00 0.76 2.66
C LEU A 160 -12.06 -0.76 2.81
N THR A 161 -13.16 -1.31 3.35
CA THR A 161 -13.26 -2.75 3.58
C THR A 161 -12.99 -3.54 2.30
N GLY A 162 -11.98 -4.40 2.31
CA GLY A 162 -11.57 -5.21 1.16
C GLY A 162 -10.91 -4.45 0.01
N ALA A 163 -10.56 -3.17 0.18
CA ALA A 163 -9.87 -2.38 -0.84
C ALA A 163 -8.44 -2.89 -1.11
N ASP A 164 -7.93 -2.60 -2.30
CA ASP A 164 -6.66 -3.13 -2.78
C ASP A 164 -5.72 -2.02 -3.28
N PHE A 165 -4.66 -1.76 -2.52
CA PHE A 165 -3.63 -0.74 -2.77
C PHE A 165 -2.34 -1.34 -3.33
N ALA A 166 -2.35 -2.61 -3.72
CA ALA A 166 -1.22 -3.32 -4.28
C ALA A 166 -0.32 -2.49 -5.22
N ALA A 167 0.99 -2.48 -4.97
CA ALA A 167 2.00 -1.74 -5.75
C ALA A 167 1.80 -0.22 -5.86
N SER A 168 0.97 0.39 -5.01
CA SER A 168 0.73 1.83 -5.03
C SER A 168 1.73 2.61 -4.17
N VAL A 169 1.82 3.91 -4.47
CA VAL A 169 2.58 4.85 -3.66
C VAL A 169 1.63 5.48 -2.65
N VAL A 170 1.80 5.09 -1.38
CA VAL A 170 0.91 5.46 -0.26
C VAL A 170 1.66 6.35 0.74
N GLN A 171 2.58 7.18 0.24
CA GLN A 171 3.38 8.06 1.09
C GLN A 171 2.55 9.27 1.54
N GLN A 172 2.69 9.64 2.82
CA GLN A 172 1.98 10.78 3.43
C GLN A 172 0.45 10.67 3.33
N VAL A 173 -0.10 9.46 3.24
CA VAL A 173 -1.55 9.25 3.13
C VAL A 173 -2.20 9.26 4.50
N ASN A 174 -3.38 9.89 4.58
CA ASN A 174 -4.15 9.97 5.81
C ASN A 174 -5.26 8.89 5.85
N PHE A 175 -5.07 7.85 6.68
CA PHE A 175 -6.09 6.84 6.97
C PHE A 175 -6.73 7.02 8.36
N THR A 176 -6.65 8.22 8.95
CA THR A 176 -7.19 8.48 10.29
C THR A 176 -8.66 8.09 10.37
N GLY A 177 -9.00 7.19 11.29
CA GLY A 177 -10.37 6.72 11.51
C GLY A 177 -10.97 5.88 10.37
N ALA A 178 -10.20 5.52 9.34
CA ALA A 178 -10.68 4.70 8.22
C ALA A 178 -10.95 3.26 8.66
N ASN A 179 -11.91 2.60 8.01
CA ASN A 179 -12.10 1.16 8.17
C ASN A 179 -11.25 0.40 7.14
N LEU A 180 -10.17 -0.24 7.60
CA LEU A 180 -9.21 -0.99 6.76
C LEU A 180 -9.39 -2.51 6.88
N THR A 181 -10.59 -2.96 7.24
CA THR A 181 -10.89 -4.38 7.38
C THR A 181 -10.66 -5.11 6.05
N ASP A 182 -9.89 -6.20 6.04
CA ASP A 182 -9.54 -6.96 4.83
C ASP A 182 -8.82 -6.16 3.72
N THR A 183 -8.32 -4.95 4.01
CA THR A 183 -7.60 -4.11 3.05
C THR A 183 -6.19 -4.65 2.78
N LYS A 184 -5.73 -4.50 1.53
CA LYS A 184 -4.41 -4.99 1.08
C LYS A 184 -3.49 -3.83 0.68
N PHE A 185 -2.41 -3.66 1.43
CA PHE A 185 -1.26 -2.81 1.12
C PHE A 185 -0.06 -3.70 0.79
N LYS A 186 -0.14 -4.44 -0.33
CA LYS A 186 0.94 -5.34 -0.76
C LYS A 186 1.98 -4.59 -1.58
N ALA A 187 3.26 -4.78 -1.26
CA ALA A 187 4.37 -4.15 -1.98
C ALA A 187 4.20 -2.62 -2.16
N CYS A 188 3.74 -1.94 -1.12
CA CYS A 188 3.45 -0.51 -1.10
C CYS A 188 4.60 0.28 -0.45
N ALA A 189 4.72 1.54 -0.87
CA ALA A 189 5.54 2.54 -0.17
C ALA A 189 4.65 3.35 0.78
N LEU A 190 4.69 3.09 2.09
CA LEU A 190 3.79 3.74 3.07
C LEU A 190 4.46 4.85 3.89
N GLY A 191 5.63 5.33 3.48
CA GLY A 191 6.40 6.32 4.24
C GLY A 191 5.54 7.51 4.71
N GLU A 192 5.57 7.81 6.00
CA GLU A 192 4.80 8.89 6.64
C GLU A 192 3.26 8.78 6.56
N ALA A 193 2.70 7.62 6.20
CA ALA A 193 1.26 7.39 6.29
C ALA A 193 0.77 7.39 7.74
N THR A 194 -0.48 7.82 7.97
CA THR A 194 -1.09 7.89 9.31
C THR A 194 -2.27 6.92 9.41
N PHE A 195 -2.29 6.14 10.50
CA PHE A 195 -3.33 5.14 10.76
C PHE A 195 -4.13 5.42 12.03
N ASP A 196 -4.00 6.60 12.63
CA ASP A 196 -4.60 6.93 13.92
C ASP A 196 -6.09 6.59 13.98
N LYS A 197 -6.50 5.78 14.97
CA LYS A 197 -7.90 5.34 15.16
C LYS A 197 -8.49 4.54 13.99
N ALA A 198 -7.69 4.10 13.01
CA ALA A 198 -8.15 3.22 11.95
C ALA A 198 -8.56 1.84 12.51
N THR A 199 -9.50 1.18 11.84
CA THR A 199 -9.86 -0.22 12.13
C THR A 199 -8.91 -1.14 11.37
N LEU A 200 -8.04 -1.86 12.08
CA LEU A 200 -7.02 -2.74 11.52
C LEU A 200 -7.37 -4.20 11.81
N VAL A 201 -8.24 -4.78 10.98
CA VAL A 201 -8.73 -6.16 11.11
C VAL A 201 -8.45 -6.91 9.83
N ARG A 202 -7.64 -7.97 9.87
CA ARG A 202 -7.22 -8.73 8.67
C ARG A 202 -6.58 -7.88 7.57
N THR A 203 -6.06 -6.71 7.95
CA THR A 203 -5.32 -5.81 7.05
C THR A 203 -3.97 -6.44 6.70
N GLN A 204 -3.59 -6.39 5.42
CA GLN A 204 -2.34 -6.97 4.93
C GLN A 204 -1.39 -5.85 4.52
N PHE A 205 -0.22 -5.77 5.15
CA PHE A 205 0.87 -4.86 4.78
C PHE A 205 2.03 -5.60 4.11
N ASP A 206 1.79 -6.81 3.61
CA ASP A 206 2.83 -7.74 3.17
C ASP A 206 3.77 -7.13 2.12
N LYS A 207 5.06 -7.43 2.27
CA LYS A 207 6.15 -6.97 1.39
C LYS A 207 6.29 -5.46 1.26
N SER A 208 5.68 -4.69 2.17
CA SER A 208 5.73 -3.24 2.15
C SER A 208 6.84 -2.68 3.03
N ASP A 209 7.17 -1.42 2.80
CA ASP A 209 8.02 -0.65 3.72
C ASP A 209 7.16 0.22 4.64
N LEU A 210 7.27 -0.04 5.94
CA LEU A 210 6.58 0.65 7.02
C LEU A 210 7.56 1.36 7.96
N GLY A 211 8.78 1.62 7.48
CA GLY A 211 9.84 2.25 8.26
C GLY A 211 9.39 3.54 8.93
N GLY A 212 9.56 3.63 10.25
CA GLY A 212 9.23 4.83 11.04
C GLY A 212 7.74 5.09 11.28
N LEU A 213 6.83 4.24 10.79
CA LEU A 213 5.40 4.39 11.05
C LEU A 213 5.03 4.09 12.50
N SER A 214 3.88 4.59 12.94
CA SER A 214 3.35 4.36 14.29
C SER A 214 2.00 3.66 14.23
N PHE A 215 1.90 2.56 14.98
CA PHE A 215 0.69 1.86 15.36
C PHE A 215 0.46 1.96 16.88
N ALA A 216 1.05 2.97 17.53
CA ALA A 216 1.02 3.10 18.98
C ALA A 216 -0.41 3.22 19.53
N GLY A 217 -0.71 2.43 20.56
CA GLY A 217 -2.03 2.39 21.20
C GLY A 217 -3.15 1.78 20.34
N GLN A 218 -2.86 1.27 19.14
CA GLN A 218 -3.87 0.67 18.27
C GLN A 218 -4.13 -0.80 18.60
N THR A 219 -5.30 -1.29 18.21
CA THR A 219 -5.61 -2.73 18.19
C THR A 219 -5.43 -3.26 16.77
N LEU A 220 -4.60 -4.29 16.64
CA LEU A 220 -4.35 -5.01 15.39
C LEU A 220 -4.87 -6.44 15.57
N ASP A 221 -5.94 -6.77 14.86
CA ASP A 221 -6.54 -8.11 14.88
C ASP A 221 -6.27 -8.79 13.54
N SER A 222 -5.56 -9.92 13.59
CA SER A 222 -5.26 -10.76 12.43
C SER A 222 -4.53 -10.01 11.31
N VAL A 223 -3.76 -8.96 11.65
CA VAL A 223 -3.00 -8.14 10.70
C VAL A 223 -1.75 -8.90 10.23
N SER A 224 -1.37 -8.73 8.96
CA SER A 224 -0.17 -9.36 8.39
C SER A 224 0.88 -8.32 7.98
N PHE A 225 2.12 -8.56 8.38
CA PHE A 225 3.32 -7.83 7.97
C PHE A 225 4.32 -8.74 7.27
N LEU A 226 3.87 -9.81 6.60
CA LEU A 226 4.73 -10.84 6.01
C LEU A 226 5.79 -10.20 5.11
N SER A 227 7.06 -10.53 5.33
CA SER A 227 8.19 -10.06 4.51
C SER A 227 8.31 -8.53 4.39
N SER A 228 7.81 -7.79 5.39
CA SER A 228 7.78 -6.32 5.40
C SER A 228 8.96 -5.73 6.17
N SER A 229 9.35 -4.51 5.81
CA SER A 229 10.29 -3.70 6.59
C SER A 229 9.53 -3.01 7.73
N LEU A 230 9.98 -3.21 8.97
CA LEU A 230 9.42 -2.61 10.18
C LEU A 230 10.46 -1.79 10.95
N LYS A 231 11.47 -1.28 10.25
CA LYS A 231 12.56 -0.51 10.86
C LYS A 231 12.00 0.72 11.57
N LYS A 232 12.25 0.86 12.87
CA LYS A 232 11.77 1.99 13.68
C LYS A 232 10.25 2.14 13.69
N THR A 233 9.50 1.10 13.29
CA THR A 233 8.04 1.09 13.41
C THR A 233 7.67 0.95 14.89
N SER A 234 6.75 1.79 15.36
CA SER A 234 6.29 1.75 16.76
C SER A 234 5.00 0.95 16.89
N PHE A 235 5.01 -0.02 17.80
CA PHE A 235 3.84 -0.73 18.31
C PHE A 235 3.65 -0.45 19.81
N GLU A 236 4.14 0.69 20.31
CA GLU A 236 4.06 1.04 21.72
C GLU A 236 2.62 1.03 22.23
N ASN A 237 2.36 0.34 23.34
CA ASN A 237 1.02 0.19 23.93
C ASN A 237 -0.05 -0.40 22.98
N ALA A 238 0.35 -1.00 21.84
CA ALA A 238 -0.59 -1.64 20.92
C ALA A 238 -1.11 -2.97 21.48
N ILE A 239 -2.27 -3.40 21.00
CA ILE A 239 -2.84 -4.73 21.27
C ILE A 239 -2.71 -5.55 19.99
N LEU A 240 -1.98 -6.65 20.04
CA LEU A 240 -1.65 -7.50 18.89
C LEU A 240 -2.27 -8.89 19.06
N HIS A 241 -3.35 -9.17 18.32
CA HIS A 241 -4.03 -10.46 18.32
C HIS A 241 -3.91 -11.13 16.96
N GLY A 242 -3.28 -12.31 16.90
CA GLY A 242 -3.11 -13.06 15.66
C GLY A 242 -2.25 -12.35 14.61
N VAL A 243 -1.31 -11.49 15.03
CA VAL A 243 -0.53 -10.67 14.11
C VAL A 243 0.64 -11.47 13.53
N ASN A 244 0.76 -11.45 12.20
CA ASN A 244 1.78 -12.19 11.47
C ASN A 244 3.01 -11.32 11.16
N PHE A 245 4.16 -11.68 11.73
CA PHE A 245 5.45 -11.03 11.50
C PHE A 245 6.46 -11.90 10.72
N HIS A 246 6.04 -13.00 10.08
CA HIS A 246 6.98 -13.90 9.39
C HIS A 246 7.83 -13.15 8.36
N HIS A 247 9.14 -13.45 8.35
CA HIS A 247 10.12 -12.86 7.45
C HIS A 247 10.22 -11.32 7.47
N SER A 248 9.63 -10.65 8.47
CA SER A 248 9.68 -9.20 8.61
C SER A 248 10.85 -8.72 9.47
N GLU A 249 11.31 -7.48 9.24
CA GLU A 249 12.46 -6.90 9.94
C GLU A 249 12.06 -6.23 11.27
N VAL A 250 11.79 -7.04 12.30
CA VAL A 250 11.27 -6.56 13.60
C VAL A 250 12.33 -6.10 14.60
N LYS A 251 13.63 -6.34 14.33
CA LYS A 251 14.72 -6.08 15.28
C LYS A 251 14.77 -4.62 15.75
N HIS A 252 14.35 -3.69 14.88
CA HIS A 252 14.37 -2.26 15.14
C HIS A 252 12.98 -1.66 15.38
N ALA A 253 11.95 -2.50 15.49
CA ALA A 253 10.61 -2.08 15.88
C ALA A 253 10.51 -2.00 17.42
N THR A 254 9.66 -1.11 17.91
CA THR A 254 9.42 -0.93 19.36
C THR A 254 8.10 -1.56 19.75
N PHE A 255 8.09 -2.36 20.82
CA PHE A 255 6.89 -3.04 21.34
C PHE A 255 6.62 -2.67 22.82
N ASP A 256 7.23 -1.60 23.34
CA ASP A 256 7.11 -1.24 24.76
C ASP A 256 5.65 -1.02 25.17
N GLY A 257 5.21 -1.71 26.23
CA GLY A 257 3.83 -1.66 26.72
C GLY A 257 2.82 -2.42 25.86
N ALA A 258 3.25 -3.03 24.73
CA ALA A 258 2.34 -3.78 23.87
C ALA A 258 1.79 -5.02 24.59
N THR A 259 0.55 -5.36 24.29
CA THR A 259 -0.11 -6.60 24.74
C THR A 259 -0.30 -7.52 23.55
N MET A 260 -0.04 -8.82 23.71
CA MET A 260 -0.16 -9.77 22.60
C MET A 260 -0.51 -11.19 23.03
N ASP A 261 -1.06 -11.98 22.10
CA ASP A 261 -1.26 -13.41 22.32
C ASP A 261 0.05 -14.21 22.27
N LYS A 262 0.01 -15.45 22.76
CA LYS A 262 1.18 -16.35 22.84
C LYS A 262 1.81 -16.67 21.48
N VAL A 263 1.02 -16.76 20.42
CA VAL A 263 1.51 -17.07 19.06
C VAL A 263 2.29 -15.88 18.54
N THR A 264 1.71 -14.68 18.63
CA THR A 264 2.38 -13.43 18.23
C THR A 264 3.69 -13.23 19.00
N TYR A 265 3.69 -13.43 20.32
CA TYR A 265 4.91 -13.35 21.15
C TYR A 265 6.00 -14.34 20.70
N ALA A 266 5.63 -15.59 20.46
CA ALA A 266 6.59 -16.63 20.06
C ALA A 266 7.27 -16.30 18.72
N LEU A 267 6.52 -15.77 17.75
CA LEU A 267 7.04 -15.33 16.46
C LEU A 267 8.05 -14.18 16.63
N LEU A 268 7.66 -13.12 17.34
CA LEU A 268 8.53 -11.96 17.57
C LEU A 268 9.81 -12.33 18.31
N LYS A 269 9.71 -13.23 19.31
CA LYS A 269 10.86 -13.74 20.04
C LYS A 269 11.81 -14.53 19.14
N GLY A 270 11.27 -15.36 18.25
CA GLY A 270 12.05 -16.10 17.25
C GLY A 270 12.76 -15.20 16.25
N SER A 271 12.24 -13.99 16.01
CA SER A 271 12.80 -12.97 15.12
C SER A 271 13.68 -11.93 15.84
N ASN A 272 14.08 -12.18 17.09
CA ASN A 272 14.96 -11.31 17.88
C ASN A 272 14.41 -9.87 18.11
N ALA A 273 13.09 -9.71 18.22
CA ALA A 273 12.48 -8.45 18.66
C ALA A 273 12.80 -8.16 20.14
N ASN A 274 12.86 -6.88 20.51
CA ASN A 274 12.90 -6.49 21.93
C ASN A 274 11.51 -6.62 22.54
N LEU A 275 11.37 -7.48 23.54
CA LEU A 275 10.10 -7.82 24.20
C LEU A 275 10.20 -7.70 25.73
N GLU A 276 11.11 -6.87 26.25
CA GLU A 276 11.32 -6.71 27.70
C GLU A 276 10.09 -6.15 28.43
N ASN A 277 9.34 -5.26 27.77
CA ASN A 277 8.22 -4.53 28.38
C ASN A 277 6.85 -4.90 27.79
N VAL A 278 6.69 -6.12 27.27
CA VAL A 278 5.41 -6.58 26.71
C VAL A 278 4.58 -7.37 27.72
N THR A 279 3.26 -7.35 27.53
CA THR A 279 2.33 -8.23 28.25
C THR A 279 1.87 -9.36 27.32
N VAL A 280 1.96 -10.61 27.77
CA VAL A 280 1.45 -11.77 27.02
C VAL A 280 0.14 -12.23 27.65
N GLU A 281 -0.92 -12.26 26.86
CA GLU A 281 -2.23 -12.73 27.30
C GLU A 281 -2.26 -14.25 27.52
N SER A 282 -3.08 -14.68 28.48
CA SER A 282 -3.19 -16.07 28.92
C SER A 282 -3.88 -16.98 27.91
#